data_AF-A4TVF8-F1
#
_entry.id   AF-A4TVF8-F1
#
_cell.length_a   1.000
_cell.length_b   1.000
_cell.length_c   1.000
_cell.angle_alpha   90.00
_cell.angle_beta   90.00
_cell.angle_gamma   90.00
#
_symmetry.space_group_name_H-M   'P 1'
#
loop_
_entity.id
_entity.type
_entity.pdbx_description
1 polymer ?
#
loop_
_entity_poly.entity_id
_entity_poly.type
_entity_poly.pdbx_seq_one_letter_code
_entity_poly.pdbx_strand_id
1 'polypeptide(L)'
;MLSPPLRGKAGRFAWVALILAALFGMGGFIASGRRKRPWRWAALSAAAPLALLAVSYWRLVPLGHVWAWVAGALAVGAVLLLAGERMARRRGETGMDGALAAYAVGTIAAVALAATFALEQAWLTVALAVLPAAIAWVERRLCLDGLRNVALLLAAIILIRLGLNPYVLDYPIAEGSAFNWLLYGYGIPMLAFAGAARLFRQRADDLLVAVLEAGAIALAVLLVSLEIRHLTADSLTAGTYSLTERGLHTIAWLSGSALLILAHRRSGRLVPLRAAQALLLLATAQAVWLQAVFGNPLISRETVGETLVFNPLLLAFAAPALLYAVHVRLAPSQPSWQRPACAVLGLVFAFLWATLEIRHVFAGARLWVGPVVQTELWAYSVLYLLGGVAVLLGGVRAGSTAFRRGGLAIILLVVAKVFLIDLSQTTGIWRALSFLGLGLGLVGTGWLYRRFVRLADEVR
;
A
#
# COMPACT_ATOMS: atom_id res chain seq x y z
N MET A 1 -17.47 26.15 17.27
CA MET A 1 -18.63 26.14 16.36
C MET A 1 -19.22 27.55 16.33
N LEU A 2 -19.25 28.22 15.17
CA LEU A 2 -19.91 29.52 15.03
C LEU A 2 -21.41 29.30 14.82
N SER A 3 -22.24 30.00 15.57
CA SER A 3 -23.70 29.87 15.56
C SER A 3 -24.30 30.01 14.15
N PRO A 4 -25.32 29.21 13.78
CA PRO A 4 -26.01 29.39 12.51
C PRO A 4 -26.65 30.79 12.46
N PRO A 5 -26.61 31.48 11.30
CA PRO A 5 -27.21 32.81 11.18
C PRO A 5 -28.72 32.74 11.39
N LEU A 6 -29.25 33.66 12.21
CA LEU A 6 -30.70 33.90 12.35
C LEU A 6 -31.32 34.09 10.95
N ARG A 7 -32.49 33.47 10.66
CA ARG A 7 -33.13 33.43 9.33
C ARG A 7 -33.18 34.78 8.59
N GLY A 8 -33.36 35.91 9.31
CA GLY A 8 -33.36 37.26 8.71
C GLY A 8 -31.98 37.79 8.24
N LYS A 9 -30.87 37.24 8.75
CA LYS A 9 -29.49 37.58 8.34
C LYS A 9 -29.00 36.71 7.17
N ALA A 10 -29.60 35.54 6.97
CA ALA A 10 -29.26 34.62 5.89
C ALA A 10 -29.49 35.23 4.49
N GLY A 11 -30.64 35.89 4.29
CA GLY A 11 -30.95 36.54 3.00
C GLY A 11 -29.99 37.68 2.66
N ARG A 12 -29.62 38.51 3.65
CA ARG A 12 -28.64 39.59 3.45
C ARG A 12 -27.26 39.03 3.12
N PHE A 13 -26.85 37.98 3.82
CA PHE A 13 -25.58 37.30 3.54
C PHE A 13 -25.54 36.75 2.11
N ALA A 14 -26.59 36.06 1.67
CA ALA A 14 -26.68 35.51 0.31
C ALA A 14 -26.60 36.59 -0.76
N TRP A 15 -27.32 37.71 -0.59
CA TRP A 15 -27.26 38.86 -1.51
C TRP A 15 -25.87 39.48 -1.57
N VAL A 16 -25.21 39.70 -0.42
CA VAL A 16 -23.85 40.23 -0.38
C VAL A 16 -22.86 39.29 -1.07
N ALA A 17 -22.96 37.98 -0.81
CA ALA A 17 -22.11 36.98 -1.46
C ALA A 17 -22.32 36.97 -2.98
N LEU A 18 -23.57 37.07 -3.45
CA LEU A 18 -23.90 37.07 -4.87
C LEU A 18 -23.42 38.35 -5.58
N ILE A 19 -23.58 39.52 -4.95
CA ILE A 19 -23.06 40.79 -5.47
C ILE A 19 -21.53 40.76 -5.55
N LEU A 20 -20.85 40.29 -4.49
CA LEU A 20 -19.39 40.17 -4.51
C LEU A 20 -18.91 39.16 -5.55
N ALA A 21 -19.58 38.01 -5.69
CA ALA A 21 -19.27 37.03 -6.70
C ALA A 21 -19.41 37.61 -8.12
N ALA A 22 -20.49 38.36 -8.38
CA ALA A 22 -20.68 39.05 -9.66
C ALA A 22 -19.60 40.14 -9.89
N LEU A 23 -19.28 40.92 -8.86
CA LEU A 23 -18.33 42.04 -8.95
C LEU A 23 -16.89 41.54 -9.21
N PHE A 24 -16.44 40.54 -8.46
CA PHE A 24 -15.12 39.93 -8.69
C PHE A 24 -15.09 39.09 -9.98
N GLY A 25 -16.17 38.36 -10.29
CA GLY A 25 -16.31 37.59 -11.52
C GLY A 25 -16.25 38.46 -12.77
N MET A 26 -17.18 39.40 -12.92
CA MET A 26 -17.24 40.29 -14.10
C MET A 26 -16.07 41.28 -14.13
N GLY A 27 -15.72 41.87 -12.98
CA GLY A 27 -14.63 42.83 -12.88
C GLY A 27 -13.28 42.20 -13.26
N GLY A 28 -13.00 41.00 -12.75
CA GLY A 28 -11.82 40.23 -13.13
C GLY A 28 -11.83 39.80 -14.60
N PHE A 29 -12.99 39.43 -15.16
CA PHE A 29 -13.12 39.09 -16.58
C PHE A 29 -12.80 40.27 -17.49
N ILE A 30 -13.39 41.43 -17.23
CA ILE A 30 -13.14 42.66 -18.00
C ILE A 30 -11.67 43.09 -17.87
N ALA A 31 -11.11 43.06 -16.66
CA ALA A 31 -9.72 43.42 -16.41
C ALA A 31 -8.73 42.46 -17.09
N SER A 32 -9.09 41.18 -17.22
CA SER A 32 -8.28 40.18 -17.91
C SER A 32 -8.10 40.48 -19.40
N GLY A 33 -9.06 41.16 -20.04
CA GLY A 33 -8.95 41.55 -21.45
C GLY A 33 -8.19 42.86 -21.74
N ARG A 34 -7.74 43.59 -20.71
CA ARG A 34 -7.23 44.98 -20.86
C ARG A 34 -5.87 45.26 -20.20
N ARG A 35 -5.35 44.37 -19.34
CA ARG A 35 -4.17 44.65 -18.48
C ARG A 35 -2.96 43.77 -18.84
N LYS A 36 -1.75 44.26 -18.55
CA LYS A 36 -0.44 43.61 -18.83
C LYS A 36 -0.23 42.21 -18.21
N ARG A 37 -1.06 41.77 -17.25
CA ARG A 37 -0.98 40.45 -16.61
C ARG A 37 -2.37 39.79 -16.53
N PRO A 38 -2.91 39.34 -17.67
CA PRO A 38 -4.31 38.90 -17.79
C PRO A 38 -4.63 37.68 -16.92
N TRP A 39 -3.67 36.78 -16.70
CA TRP A 39 -3.85 35.56 -15.90
C TRP A 39 -4.25 35.81 -14.44
N ARG A 40 -3.76 36.88 -13.79
CA ARG A 40 -4.07 37.16 -12.37
C ARG A 40 -5.53 37.55 -12.19
N TRP A 41 -6.04 38.35 -13.12
CA TRP A 41 -7.42 38.82 -13.13
C TRP A 41 -8.40 37.71 -13.52
N ALA A 42 -8.00 36.84 -14.46
CA ALA A 42 -8.74 35.63 -14.80
C ALA A 42 -8.79 34.65 -13.62
N ALA A 43 -7.68 34.45 -12.91
CA ALA A 43 -7.64 33.61 -11.71
C ALA A 43 -8.55 34.17 -10.59
N LEU A 44 -8.53 35.49 -10.37
CA LEU A 44 -9.42 36.13 -9.40
C LEU A 44 -10.90 36.00 -9.81
N SER A 45 -11.20 36.23 -11.09
CA SER A 45 -12.54 36.09 -11.68
C SER A 45 -13.10 34.68 -11.53
N ALA A 46 -12.25 33.66 -11.68
CA ALA A 46 -12.63 32.27 -11.53
C ALA A 46 -12.75 31.83 -10.06
N ALA A 47 -11.76 32.17 -9.24
CA ALA A 47 -11.66 31.66 -7.86
C ALA A 47 -12.64 32.34 -6.90
N ALA A 48 -12.87 33.65 -7.01
CA ALA A 48 -13.69 34.39 -6.05
C ALA A 48 -15.17 33.95 -6.04
N PRO A 49 -15.86 33.76 -7.19
CA PRO A 49 -17.24 33.25 -7.20
C PRO A 49 -17.35 31.85 -6.61
N LEU A 50 -16.39 30.97 -6.90
CA LEU A 50 -16.36 29.61 -6.36
C LEU A 50 -16.14 29.60 -4.85
N ALA A 51 -15.20 30.41 -4.35
CA ALA A 51 -14.93 30.52 -2.93
C ALA A 51 -16.13 31.09 -2.17
N LEU A 52 -16.76 32.14 -2.69
CA LEU A 52 -17.97 32.72 -2.11
C LEU A 52 -19.14 31.74 -2.12
N LEU A 53 -19.29 30.95 -3.19
CA LEU A 53 -20.31 29.90 -3.24
C LEU A 53 -20.05 28.80 -2.19
N ALA A 54 -18.80 28.35 -2.04
CA ALA A 54 -18.41 27.37 -1.03
C ALA A 54 -18.62 27.87 0.41
N VAL A 55 -18.25 29.13 0.70
CA VAL A 55 -18.50 29.75 2.01
C VAL A 55 -19.99 29.93 2.26
N SER A 56 -20.76 30.27 1.22
CA SER A 56 -22.22 30.42 1.32
C SER A 56 -22.89 29.09 1.61
N TYR A 57 -22.49 28.03 0.92
CA TYR A 57 -22.91 26.68 1.25
C TYR A 57 -22.61 26.40 2.72
N TRP A 58 -21.35 26.51 3.17
CA TRP A 58 -20.97 26.20 4.55
C TRP A 58 -21.79 26.96 5.62
N ARG A 59 -22.19 28.21 5.35
CA ARG A 59 -22.99 29.03 6.28
C ARG A 59 -24.49 28.79 6.19
N LEU A 60 -25.00 28.37 5.04
CA LEU A 60 -26.43 28.31 4.73
C LEU A 60 -26.94 26.90 4.41
N VAL A 61 -26.09 25.86 4.51
CA VAL A 61 -26.48 24.44 4.34
C VAL A 61 -27.79 24.10 5.04
N PRO A 62 -28.03 24.49 6.32
CA PRO A 62 -29.25 24.09 7.02
C PRO A 62 -30.55 24.68 6.44
N LEU A 63 -30.46 25.63 5.51
CA LEU A 63 -31.59 26.42 5.01
C LEU A 63 -31.90 26.20 3.52
N GLY A 64 -30.99 25.58 2.76
CA GLY A 64 -31.09 25.45 1.31
C GLY A 64 -31.35 24.02 0.82
N HIS A 65 -32.06 23.88 -0.31
CA HIS A 65 -32.15 22.60 -1.01
C HIS A 65 -30.80 22.27 -1.66
N VAL A 66 -30.27 21.06 -1.44
CA VAL A 66 -28.99 20.59 -1.98
C VAL A 66 -28.86 20.85 -3.48
N TRP A 67 -29.93 20.55 -4.24
CA TRP A 67 -29.96 20.73 -5.69
C TRP A 67 -29.82 22.17 -6.17
N ALA A 68 -30.22 23.17 -5.35
CA ALA A 68 -30.02 24.57 -5.70
C ALA A 68 -28.53 24.95 -5.65
N TRP A 69 -27.77 24.39 -4.70
CA TRP A 69 -26.33 24.59 -4.62
C TRP A 69 -25.60 23.91 -5.77
N VAL A 70 -26.01 22.69 -6.12
CA VAL A 70 -25.49 21.95 -7.30
C VAL A 70 -25.71 22.76 -8.57
N ALA A 71 -26.94 23.22 -8.80
CA ALA A 71 -27.29 24.05 -9.95
C ALA A 71 -26.49 25.36 -9.98
N GLY A 72 -26.31 26.02 -8.82
CA GLY A 72 -25.50 27.23 -8.70
C GLY A 72 -24.03 27.00 -9.08
N ALA A 73 -23.43 25.90 -8.63
CA ALA A 73 -22.05 25.55 -8.96
C ALA A 73 -21.89 25.23 -10.46
N LEU A 74 -22.84 24.50 -11.06
CA LEU A 74 -22.85 24.23 -12.50
C LEU A 74 -23.08 25.50 -13.33
N ALA A 75 -23.94 26.41 -12.88
CA ALA A 75 -24.17 27.69 -13.55
C ALA A 75 -22.90 28.54 -13.56
N VAL A 76 -22.21 28.65 -12.41
CA VAL A 76 -20.88 29.30 -12.34
C VAL A 76 -19.89 28.60 -13.27
N GLY A 77 -19.86 27.26 -13.29
CA GLY A 77 -19.03 26.49 -14.21
C GLY A 77 -19.30 26.79 -15.67
N ALA A 78 -20.57 26.88 -16.08
CA ALA A 78 -20.97 27.22 -17.45
C ALA A 78 -20.51 28.64 -17.83
N VAL A 79 -20.64 29.61 -16.93
CA VAL A 79 -20.14 30.98 -17.14
C VAL A 79 -18.62 30.99 -17.29
N LEU A 80 -17.89 30.25 -16.46
CA LEU A 80 -16.43 30.14 -16.54
C LEU A 80 -15.99 29.43 -17.84
N LEU A 81 -16.75 28.44 -18.32
CA LEU A 81 -16.49 27.76 -19.59
C LEU A 81 -16.65 28.72 -20.76
N LEU A 82 -17.73 29.50 -20.80
CA LEU A 82 -17.97 30.52 -21.83
C LEU A 82 -16.88 31.61 -21.80
N ALA A 83 -16.47 32.03 -20.60
CA ALA A 83 -15.35 32.95 -20.41
C ALA A 83 -14.05 32.37 -20.97
N GLY A 84 -13.78 31.08 -20.67
CA GLY A 84 -12.65 30.33 -21.20
C GLY A 84 -12.66 30.23 -22.72
N GLU A 85 -13.79 29.90 -23.35
CA GLU A 85 -13.92 29.84 -24.82
C GLU A 85 -13.58 31.19 -25.46
N ARG A 86 -14.04 32.29 -24.85
CA ARG A 86 -13.75 33.64 -25.33
C ARG A 86 -12.27 34.00 -25.21
N MET A 87 -11.57 33.50 -24.20
CA MET A 87 -10.11 33.62 -24.08
C MET A 87 -9.38 32.69 -25.06
N ALA A 88 -9.91 31.50 -25.33
CA ALA A 88 -9.33 30.55 -26.29
C ALA A 88 -9.30 31.10 -27.72
N ARG A 89 -10.27 31.95 -28.09
CA ARG A 89 -10.28 32.67 -29.38
C ARG A 89 -9.16 33.71 -29.52
N ARG A 90 -8.55 34.14 -28.41
CA ARG A 90 -7.45 35.12 -28.35
C ARG A 90 -6.11 34.46 -28.03
N ARG A 91 -6.00 33.16 -28.29
CA ARG A 91 -4.78 32.39 -28.05
C ARG A 91 -3.66 32.90 -28.97
N GLY A 92 -2.45 33.06 -28.42
CA GLY A 92 -1.31 33.68 -29.09
C GLY A 92 -1.00 35.11 -28.63
N GLU A 93 -1.92 35.79 -27.95
CA GLU A 93 -1.66 37.06 -27.27
C GLU A 93 -0.91 36.84 -25.94
N THR A 94 -0.07 37.80 -25.54
CA THR A 94 0.80 37.68 -24.36
C THR A 94 0.00 37.46 -23.06
N GLY A 95 0.18 36.29 -22.43
CA GLY A 95 -0.42 35.93 -21.14
C GLY A 95 -1.84 35.36 -21.21
N MET A 96 -2.46 35.26 -22.39
CA MET A 96 -3.82 34.75 -22.55
C MET A 96 -3.93 33.23 -22.33
N ASP A 97 -2.85 32.48 -22.57
CA ASP A 97 -2.75 31.07 -22.21
C ASP A 97 -2.93 30.85 -20.69
N GLY A 98 -2.36 31.73 -19.87
CA GLY A 98 -2.55 31.68 -18.42
C GLY A 98 -3.98 32.05 -17.99
N ALA A 99 -4.64 32.96 -18.71
CA ALA A 99 -6.04 33.29 -18.46
C ALA A 99 -6.99 32.15 -18.85
N LEU A 100 -6.74 31.49 -19.98
CA LEU A 100 -7.45 30.29 -20.40
C LEU A 100 -7.28 29.16 -19.37
N ALA A 101 -6.06 28.96 -18.85
CA ALA A 101 -5.79 27.98 -17.81
C ALA A 101 -6.63 28.25 -16.55
N ALA A 102 -6.70 29.51 -16.13
CA ALA A 102 -7.47 29.90 -14.95
C ALA A 102 -8.98 29.59 -15.09
N TYR A 103 -9.59 29.90 -16.25
CA TYR A 103 -11.00 29.58 -16.50
C TYR A 103 -11.25 28.09 -16.67
N ALA A 104 -10.33 27.35 -17.30
CA ALA A 104 -10.41 25.89 -17.40
C ALA A 104 -10.37 25.23 -16.01
N VAL A 105 -9.41 25.63 -15.15
CA VAL A 105 -9.33 25.19 -13.75
C VAL A 105 -10.59 25.57 -12.99
N GLY A 106 -11.07 26.80 -13.15
CA GLY A 106 -12.29 27.27 -12.51
C GLY A 106 -13.52 26.46 -12.91
N THR A 107 -13.65 26.10 -14.18
CA THR A 107 -14.73 25.25 -14.69
C THR A 107 -14.68 23.86 -14.05
N ILE A 108 -13.50 23.24 -14.01
CA ILE A 108 -13.28 21.93 -13.39
C ILE A 108 -13.60 22.00 -11.88
N ALA A 109 -13.17 23.07 -11.20
CA ALA A 109 -13.45 23.30 -9.79
C ALA A 109 -14.96 23.53 -9.52
N ALA A 110 -15.68 24.20 -10.43
CA ALA A 110 -17.14 24.34 -10.35
C ALA A 110 -17.85 22.99 -10.44
N VAL A 111 -17.45 22.14 -11.39
CA VAL A 111 -18.00 20.77 -11.52
C VAL A 111 -17.69 19.96 -10.26
N ALA A 112 -16.48 20.09 -9.73
CA ALA A 112 -16.11 19.43 -8.48
C ALA A 112 -16.93 19.90 -7.29
N LEU A 113 -17.19 21.21 -7.19
CA LEU A 113 -17.98 21.82 -6.14
C LEU A 113 -19.46 21.40 -6.26
N ALA A 114 -19.98 21.30 -7.49
CA ALA A 114 -21.31 20.76 -7.74
C ALA A 114 -21.42 19.31 -7.27
N ALA A 115 -20.44 18.46 -7.61
CA ALA A 115 -20.37 17.10 -7.13
C ALA A 115 -20.26 17.05 -5.60
N THR A 116 -19.48 17.95 -5.00
CA THR A 116 -19.33 18.09 -3.54
C THR A 116 -20.65 18.37 -2.84
N PHE A 117 -21.51 19.19 -3.44
CA PHE A 117 -22.81 19.49 -2.87
C PHE A 117 -23.80 18.34 -3.06
N ALA A 118 -23.76 17.67 -4.22
CA ALA A 118 -24.68 16.57 -4.54
C ALA A 118 -24.43 15.30 -3.73
N LEU A 119 -23.19 15.08 -3.31
CA LEU A 119 -22.71 13.81 -2.78
C LEU A 119 -22.47 13.88 -1.27
N GLU A 120 -23.07 12.97 -0.50
CA GLU A 120 -22.85 12.86 0.96
C GLU A 120 -21.38 12.50 1.31
N GLN A 121 -21.00 12.66 2.60
CA GLN A 121 -19.61 12.79 3.07
C GLN A 121 -18.57 11.78 2.51
N ALA A 122 -18.96 10.53 2.24
CA ALA A 122 -18.07 9.49 1.69
C ALA A 122 -17.65 9.75 0.23
N TRP A 123 -18.50 10.40 -0.56
CA TRP A 123 -18.40 10.49 -2.02
C TRP A 123 -17.65 11.74 -2.51
N LEU A 124 -17.48 12.74 -1.64
CA LEU A 124 -16.76 13.97 -1.93
C LEU A 124 -15.33 13.69 -2.39
N THR A 125 -14.60 12.84 -1.67
CA THR A 125 -13.19 12.57 -1.98
C THR A 125 -13.03 11.77 -3.27
N VAL A 126 -13.99 10.88 -3.56
CA VAL A 126 -14.07 10.13 -4.83
C VAL A 126 -14.26 11.08 -6.01
N ALA A 127 -15.21 12.01 -5.90
CA ALA A 127 -15.48 12.99 -6.95
C ALA A 127 -14.27 13.92 -7.19
N LEU A 128 -13.63 14.38 -6.11
CA LEU A 128 -12.42 15.20 -6.20
C LEU A 128 -11.24 14.45 -6.86
N ALA A 129 -11.13 13.14 -6.66
CA ALA A 129 -10.04 12.35 -7.23
C ALA A 129 -10.12 12.16 -8.74
N VAL A 130 -11.28 12.39 -9.36
CA VAL A 130 -11.43 12.39 -10.82
C VAL A 130 -10.86 13.68 -11.44
N LEU A 131 -10.77 14.77 -10.67
CA LEU A 131 -10.33 16.07 -11.21
C LEU A 131 -8.91 16.07 -11.77
N PRO A 132 -7.88 15.49 -11.12
CA PRO A 132 -6.55 15.41 -11.72
C PRO A 132 -6.56 14.75 -13.11
N ALA A 133 -7.40 13.73 -13.33
CA ALA A 133 -7.55 13.09 -14.64
C ALA A 133 -8.25 14.01 -15.65
N ALA A 134 -9.29 14.74 -15.22
CA ALA A 134 -9.96 15.73 -16.06
C ALA A 134 -9.02 16.88 -16.45
N ILE A 135 -8.23 17.39 -15.49
CA ILE A 135 -7.21 18.42 -15.73
C ILE A 135 -6.15 17.89 -16.70
N ALA A 136 -5.69 16.65 -16.54
CA ALA A 136 -4.74 16.03 -17.46
C ALA A 136 -5.27 15.95 -18.90
N TRP A 137 -6.55 15.63 -19.07
CA TRP A 137 -7.20 15.59 -20.38
C TRP A 137 -7.27 16.98 -21.01
N VAL A 138 -7.59 18.03 -20.23
CA VAL A 138 -7.63 19.42 -20.70
C VAL A 138 -6.23 19.94 -21.01
N GLU A 139 -5.23 19.65 -20.17
CA GLU A 139 -3.82 20.05 -20.38
C GLU A 139 -3.27 19.44 -21.66
N ARG A 140 -3.62 18.18 -21.97
CA ARG A 140 -3.26 17.55 -23.23
C ARG A 140 -3.82 18.28 -24.47
N ARG A 141 -4.99 18.92 -24.35
CA ARG A 141 -5.62 19.66 -25.46
C ARG A 141 -5.12 21.10 -25.58
N LEU A 142 -4.82 21.74 -24.45
CA LEU A 142 -4.52 23.17 -24.38
C LEU A 142 -3.04 23.51 -24.13
N CYS A 143 -2.20 22.54 -23.78
CA CYS A 143 -0.75 22.70 -23.52
C CYS A 143 -0.40 23.84 -22.55
N LEU A 144 -1.13 23.96 -21.45
CA LEU A 144 -0.96 25.06 -20.48
C LEU A 144 -0.15 24.59 -19.27
N ASP A 145 1.05 25.16 -19.08
CA ASP A 145 1.97 24.73 -18.02
C ASP A 145 1.42 25.00 -16.60
N GLY A 146 0.57 26.02 -16.45
CA GLY A 146 -0.08 26.34 -15.18
C GLY A 146 -1.00 25.25 -14.63
N LEU A 147 -1.55 24.38 -15.51
CA LEU A 147 -2.44 23.28 -15.09
C LEU A 147 -1.69 22.21 -14.29
N ARG A 148 -0.40 22.02 -14.53
CA ARG A 148 0.42 21.00 -13.83
C ARG A 148 0.59 21.33 -12.36
N ASN A 149 0.87 22.60 -12.02
CA ASN A 149 0.98 23.06 -10.64
C ASN A 149 -0.34 22.93 -9.87
N VAL A 150 -1.45 23.21 -10.53
CA VAL A 150 -2.79 23.04 -9.94
C VAL A 150 -3.10 21.57 -9.70
N ALA A 151 -2.79 20.69 -10.68
CA ALA A 151 -2.96 19.25 -10.52
C ALA A 151 -2.10 18.70 -9.38
N LEU A 152 -0.87 19.22 -9.21
CA LEU A 152 0.02 18.83 -8.12
C LEU A 152 -0.57 19.19 -6.74
N LEU A 153 -1.07 20.42 -6.61
CA LEU A 153 -1.72 20.88 -5.38
C LEU A 153 -2.95 20.02 -5.05
N LEU A 154 -3.80 19.74 -6.04
CA LEU A 154 -4.96 18.89 -5.85
C LEU A 154 -4.57 17.47 -5.47
N ALA A 155 -3.58 16.88 -6.15
CA ALA A 155 -3.07 15.56 -5.82
C ALA A 155 -2.59 15.49 -4.35
N ALA A 156 -1.85 16.51 -3.88
CA ALA A 156 -1.41 16.59 -2.50
C ALA A 156 -2.60 16.68 -1.51
N ILE A 157 -3.60 17.53 -1.79
CA ILE A 157 -4.80 17.65 -0.96
C ILE A 157 -5.55 16.33 -0.87
N ILE A 158 -5.73 15.64 -2.00
CA ILE A 158 -6.45 14.36 -2.05
C ILE A 158 -5.68 13.28 -1.29
N LEU A 159 -4.35 13.22 -1.42
CA LEU A 159 -3.53 12.25 -0.70
C LEU A 159 -3.53 12.49 0.82
N ILE A 160 -3.39 13.74 1.25
CA ILE A 160 -3.51 14.10 2.67
C ILE A 160 -4.89 13.72 3.18
N ARG A 161 -5.94 14.07 2.43
CA ARG A 161 -7.31 13.77 2.80
C ARG A 161 -7.54 12.27 2.91
N LEU A 162 -7.25 11.47 1.89
CA LEU A 162 -7.51 10.01 1.91
C LEU A 162 -6.58 9.24 2.84
N GLY A 163 -5.34 9.67 2.98
CA GLY A 163 -4.33 8.99 3.81
C GLY A 163 -4.48 9.29 5.30
N LEU A 164 -5.00 10.47 5.65
CA LEU A 164 -5.17 10.91 7.05
C LEU A 164 -6.63 11.07 7.45
N ASN A 165 -7.60 10.51 6.72
CA ASN A 165 -9.01 10.65 7.04
C ASN A 165 -9.39 9.78 8.25
N PRO A 166 -9.65 10.35 9.45
CA PRO A 166 -10.09 9.55 10.59
C PRO A 166 -11.50 9.00 10.39
N TYR A 167 -12.34 9.71 9.62
CA TYR A 167 -13.76 9.36 9.42
C TYR A 167 -13.95 8.06 8.62
N VAL A 168 -12.89 7.52 8.00
CA VAL A 168 -12.93 6.19 7.34
C VAL A 168 -13.41 5.11 8.32
N LEU A 169 -13.12 5.28 9.60
CA LEU A 169 -13.45 4.34 10.67
C LEU A 169 -14.94 4.36 11.06
N ASP A 170 -15.67 5.42 10.73
CA ASP A 170 -17.04 5.66 11.19
C ASP A 170 -18.11 5.28 10.15
N TYR A 171 -17.72 4.95 8.92
CA TYR A 171 -18.68 4.62 7.86
C TYR A 171 -19.23 3.20 8.02
N PRO A 172 -20.56 3.01 7.90
CA PRO A 172 -21.15 1.68 7.94
C PRO A 172 -20.69 0.88 6.72
N ILE A 173 -20.12 -0.30 6.96
CA ILE A 173 -19.62 -1.19 5.91
C ILE A 173 -20.49 -2.43 5.89
N ALA A 174 -20.96 -2.82 4.71
CA ALA A 174 -21.70 -4.07 4.56
C ALA A 174 -20.81 -5.25 4.99
N GLU A 175 -21.27 -6.03 5.96
CA GLU A 175 -20.54 -7.17 6.51
C GLU A 175 -20.24 -8.22 5.42
N GLY A 176 -19.02 -8.75 5.43
CA GLY A 176 -18.63 -9.89 4.60
C GLY A 176 -18.49 -9.66 3.09
N SER A 177 -18.74 -8.44 2.58
CA SER A 177 -18.56 -8.13 1.16
C SER A 177 -17.27 -7.35 0.90
N ALA A 178 -16.46 -7.86 -0.02
CA ALA A 178 -15.34 -7.11 -0.62
C ALA A 178 -15.81 -6.02 -1.59
N PHE A 179 -17.09 -6.03 -1.98
CA PHE A 179 -17.71 -4.95 -2.75
C PHE A 179 -18.40 -3.99 -1.78
N ASN A 180 -17.59 -3.12 -1.19
CA ASN A 180 -18.01 -2.15 -0.20
C ASN A 180 -17.53 -0.74 -0.55
N TRP A 181 -17.76 0.22 0.35
CA TRP A 181 -17.40 1.61 0.09
C TRP A 181 -15.91 1.89 0.01
N LEU A 182 -15.07 1.10 0.66
CA LEU A 182 -13.62 1.21 0.57
C LEU A 182 -13.17 0.98 -0.87
N LEU A 183 -13.76 -0.02 -1.55
CA LEU A 183 -13.44 -0.35 -2.93
C LEU A 183 -13.64 0.83 -3.89
N TYR A 184 -14.81 1.47 -3.88
CA TYR A 184 -15.02 2.66 -4.73
C TYR A 184 -14.39 3.93 -4.14
N GLY A 185 -14.32 4.03 -2.81
CA GLY A 185 -13.75 5.13 -2.04
C GLY A 185 -12.26 5.35 -2.29
N TYR A 186 -11.48 4.28 -2.40
CA TYR A 186 -10.04 4.30 -2.66
C TYR A 186 -9.69 3.83 -4.08
N GLY A 187 -10.45 2.89 -4.66
CA GLY A 187 -10.20 2.34 -5.99
C GLY A 187 -10.42 3.34 -7.12
N ILE A 188 -11.47 4.17 -7.04
CA ILE A 188 -11.69 5.23 -8.05
C ILE A 188 -10.56 6.27 -7.99
N PRO A 189 -10.18 6.83 -6.82
CA PRO A 189 -9.00 7.69 -6.71
C PRO A 189 -7.71 7.05 -7.22
N MET A 190 -7.46 5.79 -6.88
CA MET A 190 -6.29 5.04 -7.35
C MET A 190 -6.24 5.02 -8.89
N LEU A 191 -7.34 4.63 -9.53
CA LEU A 191 -7.43 4.57 -11.00
C LEU A 191 -7.34 5.95 -11.64
N ALA A 192 -7.94 6.96 -11.04
CA ALA A 192 -7.89 8.33 -11.53
C ALA A 192 -6.48 8.92 -11.44
N PHE A 193 -5.74 8.66 -10.36
CA PHE A 193 -4.33 9.04 -10.22
C PHE A 193 -3.45 8.33 -11.25
N ALA A 194 -3.64 7.01 -11.44
CA ALA A 194 -2.91 6.26 -12.45
C ALA A 194 -3.23 6.74 -13.88
N GLY A 195 -4.49 7.09 -14.17
CA GLY A 195 -4.92 7.67 -15.43
C GLY A 195 -4.33 9.05 -15.67
N ALA A 196 -4.38 9.93 -14.66
CA ALA A 196 -3.79 11.26 -14.70
C ALA A 196 -2.28 11.21 -14.95
N ALA A 197 -1.56 10.33 -14.23
CA ALA A 197 -0.14 10.11 -14.44
C ALA A 197 0.18 9.71 -15.89
N ARG A 198 -0.57 8.75 -16.46
CA ARG A 198 -0.39 8.32 -17.86
C ARG A 198 -0.63 9.45 -18.85
N LEU A 199 -1.60 10.33 -18.60
CA LEU A 199 -1.92 11.46 -19.48
C LEU A 199 -0.85 12.57 -19.39
N PHE A 200 -0.50 13.02 -18.19
CA PHE A 200 0.52 14.07 -17.99
C PHE A 200 1.90 13.67 -18.49
N ARG A 201 2.23 12.37 -18.39
CA ARG A 201 3.51 11.80 -18.85
C ARG A 201 3.70 11.86 -20.36
N GLN A 202 2.63 11.95 -21.15
CA GLN A 202 2.75 12.07 -22.62
C GLN A 202 3.45 13.37 -23.04
N ARG A 203 3.45 14.38 -22.16
CA ARG A 203 4.10 15.67 -22.40
C ARG A 203 5.43 15.81 -21.67
N ALA A 204 5.48 15.48 -20.38
CA ALA A 204 6.68 15.56 -19.56
C ALA A 204 6.60 14.60 -18.36
N ASP A 205 7.70 13.91 -18.05
CA ASP A 205 7.86 13.07 -16.85
C ASP A 205 8.55 13.89 -15.75
N ASP A 206 7.75 14.59 -14.95
CA ASP A 206 8.20 15.52 -13.90
C ASP A 206 7.67 15.12 -12.51
N LEU A 207 7.85 16.01 -11.52
CA LEU A 207 7.39 15.79 -10.14
C LEU A 207 5.90 15.46 -10.06
N LEU A 208 5.04 16.07 -10.90
CA LEU A 208 3.60 15.79 -10.90
C LEU A 208 3.31 14.34 -11.25
N VAL A 209 3.93 13.82 -12.31
CA VAL A 209 3.77 12.42 -12.71
C VAL A 209 4.27 11.50 -11.59
N ALA A 210 5.41 11.82 -10.98
CA ALA A 210 5.95 11.04 -9.87
C ALA A 210 5.00 11.00 -8.66
N VAL A 211 4.41 12.14 -8.28
CA VAL A 211 3.45 12.24 -7.16
C VAL A 211 2.16 11.50 -7.47
N LEU A 212 1.63 11.62 -8.70
CA LEU A 212 0.40 10.92 -9.09
C LEU A 212 0.58 9.40 -9.06
N GLU A 213 1.73 8.89 -9.47
CA GLU A 213 1.98 7.45 -9.44
C GLU A 213 2.29 6.92 -8.04
N ALA A 214 3.09 7.65 -7.27
CA ALA A 214 3.30 7.32 -5.87
C ALA A 214 1.97 7.32 -5.13
N GLY A 215 1.09 8.29 -5.42
CA GLY A 215 -0.27 8.37 -4.91
C GLY A 215 -1.13 7.18 -5.33
N ALA A 216 -1.11 6.79 -6.60
CA ALA A 216 -1.83 5.60 -7.07
C ALA A 216 -1.36 4.32 -6.35
N ILE A 217 -0.05 4.14 -6.16
CA ILE A 217 0.51 3.00 -5.44
C ILE A 217 0.12 3.04 -3.95
N ALA A 218 0.21 4.21 -3.31
CA ALA A 218 -0.17 4.38 -1.91
C ALA A 218 -1.66 4.07 -1.70
N LEU A 219 -2.53 4.55 -2.58
CA LEU A 219 -3.96 4.27 -2.54
C LEU A 219 -4.28 2.79 -2.77
N ALA A 220 -3.54 2.11 -3.66
CA ALA A 220 -3.65 0.66 -3.83
C ALA A 220 -3.27 -0.11 -2.56
N VAL A 221 -2.15 0.26 -1.92
CA VAL A 221 -1.71 -0.38 -0.66
C VAL A 221 -2.70 -0.13 0.47
N LEU A 222 -3.21 1.10 0.60
CA LEU A 222 -4.25 1.44 1.58
C LEU A 222 -5.54 0.65 1.33
N LEU A 223 -6.02 0.62 0.09
CA LEU A 223 -7.22 -0.13 -0.28
C LEU A 223 -7.10 -1.61 0.13
N VAL A 224 -6.03 -2.28 -0.32
CA VAL A 224 -5.83 -3.70 0.00
C VAL A 224 -5.71 -3.92 1.51
N SER A 225 -5.04 -3.02 2.23
CA SER A 225 -4.88 -3.13 3.67
C SER A 225 -6.21 -2.93 4.42
N LEU A 226 -7.02 -1.96 4.00
CA LEU A 226 -8.34 -1.71 4.59
C LEU A 226 -9.32 -2.85 4.27
N GLU A 227 -9.26 -3.43 3.08
CA GLU A 227 -10.07 -4.62 2.73
C GLU A 227 -9.65 -5.85 3.55
N ILE A 228 -8.35 -6.10 3.73
CA ILE A 228 -7.88 -7.17 4.63
C ILE A 228 -8.43 -6.96 6.04
N ARG A 229 -8.33 -5.73 6.56
CA ARG A 229 -8.86 -5.37 7.86
C ARG A 229 -10.37 -5.63 7.95
N HIS A 230 -11.14 -5.16 6.99
CA HIS A 230 -12.59 -5.32 6.93
C HIS A 230 -13.02 -6.79 6.87
N LEU A 231 -12.29 -7.62 6.12
CA LEU A 231 -12.64 -9.03 5.95
C LEU A 231 -12.20 -9.92 7.11
N THR A 232 -11.28 -9.46 7.98
CA THR A 232 -10.70 -10.27 9.05
C THR A 232 -11.02 -9.80 10.46
N ALA A 233 -11.41 -8.54 10.63
CA ALA A 233 -11.80 -7.97 11.90
C ALA A 233 -13.27 -7.55 11.87
N ASP A 234 -13.95 -7.67 13.01
CA ASP A 234 -15.37 -7.31 13.15
C ASP A 234 -15.62 -5.81 12.90
N SER A 235 -14.60 -4.97 13.10
CA SER A 235 -14.64 -3.54 12.80
C SER A 235 -13.26 -2.99 12.45
N LEU A 236 -13.24 -1.90 11.68
CA LEU A 236 -12.00 -1.19 11.38
C LEU A 236 -11.30 -0.69 12.66
N THR A 237 -12.04 -0.41 13.72
CA THR A 237 -11.54 0.08 15.02
C THR A 237 -11.20 -1.01 16.02
N ALA A 238 -11.37 -2.29 15.70
CA ALA A 238 -11.13 -3.37 16.68
C ALA A 238 -9.71 -3.29 17.28
N GLY A 239 -9.57 -3.47 18.59
CA GLY A 239 -8.25 -3.46 19.24
C GLY A 239 -7.41 -4.70 18.91
N THR A 240 -8.00 -5.70 18.28
CA THR A 240 -7.38 -6.98 17.94
C THR A 240 -6.76 -6.93 16.55
N TYR A 241 -5.52 -7.41 16.43
CA TYR A 241 -4.81 -7.57 15.16
C TYR A 241 -4.42 -9.03 15.02
N SER A 242 -5.23 -9.85 14.34
CA SER A 242 -5.11 -11.33 14.40
C SER A 242 -3.90 -11.87 13.63
N LEU A 243 -3.49 -13.12 13.90
CA LEU A 243 -2.41 -13.79 13.16
C LEU A 243 -2.71 -13.89 11.66
N THR A 244 -3.96 -14.22 11.32
CA THR A 244 -4.43 -14.32 9.93
C THR A 244 -4.32 -12.96 9.24
N GLU A 245 -4.78 -11.90 9.89
CA GLU A 245 -4.72 -10.53 9.39
C GLU A 245 -3.25 -10.07 9.20
N ARG A 246 -2.39 -10.30 10.19
CA ARG A 246 -0.93 -10.05 10.11
C ARG A 246 -0.30 -10.75 8.91
N GLY A 247 -0.61 -12.03 8.73
CA GLY A 247 -0.11 -12.84 7.61
C GLY A 247 -0.57 -12.30 6.26
N LEU A 248 -1.86 -11.95 6.12
CA LEU A 248 -2.42 -11.38 4.89
C LEU A 248 -1.79 -10.02 4.55
N HIS A 249 -1.55 -9.14 5.52
CA HIS A 249 -0.82 -7.89 5.27
C HIS A 249 0.62 -8.13 4.81
N THR A 250 1.35 -9.05 5.45
CA THR A 250 2.71 -9.41 5.01
C THR A 250 2.69 -9.94 3.58
N ILE A 251 1.79 -10.87 3.27
CA ILE A 251 1.64 -11.45 1.93
C ILE A 251 1.33 -10.35 0.91
N ALA A 252 0.36 -9.48 1.20
CA ALA A 252 -0.06 -8.42 0.31
C ALA A 252 1.07 -7.43 0.03
N TRP A 253 1.81 -7.01 1.06
CA TRP A 253 2.89 -6.04 0.93
C TRP A 253 4.13 -6.63 0.25
N LEU A 254 4.52 -7.87 0.57
CA LEU A 254 5.60 -8.57 -0.15
C LEU A 254 5.23 -8.81 -1.62
N SER A 255 4.00 -9.24 -1.90
CA SER A 255 3.53 -9.45 -3.27
C SER A 255 3.46 -8.12 -4.04
N GLY A 256 2.95 -7.06 -3.41
CA GLY A 256 2.95 -5.71 -3.97
C GLY A 256 4.36 -5.21 -4.28
N SER A 257 5.33 -5.46 -3.40
CA SER A 257 6.73 -5.11 -3.64
C SER A 257 7.29 -5.86 -4.87
N ALA A 258 7.07 -7.17 -4.95
CA ALA A 258 7.49 -7.98 -6.10
C ALA A 258 6.88 -7.47 -7.42
N LEU A 259 5.58 -7.18 -7.44
CA LEU A 259 4.89 -6.62 -8.60
C LEU A 259 5.44 -5.25 -9.01
N LEU A 260 5.76 -4.39 -8.05
CA LEU A 260 6.35 -3.08 -8.29
C LEU A 260 7.79 -3.18 -8.84
N ILE A 261 8.60 -4.15 -8.39
CA ILE A 261 9.91 -4.44 -9.00
C ILE A 261 9.74 -4.88 -10.46
N LEU A 262 8.77 -5.74 -10.75
CA LEU A 262 8.47 -6.15 -12.12
C LEU A 262 7.99 -4.98 -12.98
N ALA A 263 7.15 -4.09 -12.43
CA ALA A 263 6.70 -2.87 -13.09
C ALA A 263 7.88 -1.90 -13.36
N HIS A 264 8.82 -1.78 -12.42
CA HIS A 264 10.05 -1.02 -12.61
C HIS A 264 10.90 -1.62 -13.75
N ARG A 265 11.11 -2.94 -13.77
CA ARG A 265 11.89 -3.60 -14.84
C ARG A 265 11.29 -3.39 -16.23
N ARG A 266 9.97 -3.28 -16.35
CA ARG A 266 9.27 -3.01 -17.62
C ARG A 266 9.32 -1.54 -18.03
N SER A 267 9.24 -0.62 -17.07
CA SER A 267 9.09 0.81 -17.35
C SER A 267 10.40 1.63 -17.23
N GLY A 268 11.39 1.12 -16.50
CA GLY A 268 12.62 1.84 -16.12
C GLY A 268 12.43 2.90 -15.02
N ARG A 269 11.22 3.05 -14.46
CA ARG A 269 10.86 4.25 -13.67
C ARG A 269 11.15 4.09 -12.18
N LEU A 270 11.67 5.14 -11.55
CA LEU A 270 12.19 5.08 -10.17
C LEU A 270 11.09 5.00 -9.11
N VAL A 271 9.90 5.57 -9.36
CA VAL A 271 8.80 5.59 -8.38
C VAL A 271 8.36 4.18 -7.98
N PRO A 272 8.04 3.25 -8.92
CA PRO A 272 7.76 1.85 -8.57
C PRO A 272 8.90 1.18 -7.81
N LEU A 273 10.17 1.45 -8.16
CA LEU A 273 11.32 0.86 -7.46
C LEU A 273 11.40 1.33 -6.00
N ARG A 274 11.30 2.63 -5.76
CA ARG A 274 11.33 3.22 -4.41
C ARG A 274 10.15 2.74 -3.57
N ALA A 275 8.96 2.69 -4.16
CA ALA A 275 7.78 2.14 -3.51
C ALA A 275 7.95 0.65 -3.17
N ALA A 276 8.53 -0.16 -4.08
CA ALA A 276 8.83 -1.56 -3.81
C ALA A 276 9.80 -1.73 -2.63
N GLN A 277 10.87 -0.93 -2.58
CA GLN A 277 11.85 -0.98 -1.50
C GLN A 277 11.23 -0.59 -0.15
N ALA A 278 10.43 0.47 -0.11
CA ALA A 278 9.71 0.88 1.09
C ALA A 278 8.74 -0.21 1.55
N LEU A 279 7.98 -0.79 0.62
CA LEU A 279 6.99 -1.83 0.94
C LEU A 279 7.65 -3.14 1.38
N LEU A 280 8.79 -3.53 0.79
CA LEU A 280 9.59 -4.67 1.25
C LEU A 280 10.10 -4.45 2.68
N LEU A 281 10.62 -3.26 2.97
CA LEU A 281 11.11 -2.91 4.31
C LEU A 281 9.98 -2.96 5.34
N LEU A 282 8.84 -2.34 5.05
CA LEU A 282 7.67 -2.33 5.92
C LEU A 282 7.11 -3.73 6.15
N ALA A 283 6.96 -4.53 5.08
CA ALA A 283 6.52 -5.92 5.17
C ALA A 283 7.50 -6.77 6.00
N THR A 284 8.81 -6.57 5.81
CA THR A 284 9.83 -7.28 6.57
C THR A 284 9.80 -6.89 8.05
N ALA A 285 9.66 -5.61 8.36
CA ALA A 285 9.56 -5.14 9.74
C ALA A 285 8.30 -5.70 10.42
N GLN A 286 7.16 -5.69 9.73
CA GLN A 286 5.91 -6.25 10.24
C GLN A 286 5.99 -7.77 10.42
N ALA A 287 6.56 -8.49 9.46
CA ALA A 287 6.70 -9.94 9.52
C ALA A 287 7.66 -10.35 10.66
N VAL A 288 8.80 -9.69 10.79
CA VAL A 288 9.79 -10.04 11.83
C VAL A 288 9.28 -9.64 13.21
N TRP A 289 8.92 -8.37 13.41
CA TRP A 289 8.58 -7.89 14.75
C TRP A 289 7.17 -8.24 15.16
N LEU A 290 6.18 -7.83 14.38
CA LEU A 290 4.78 -7.95 14.80
C LEU A 290 4.24 -9.38 14.66
N GLN A 291 4.85 -10.21 13.81
CA GLN A 291 4.34 -11.54 13.53
C GLN A 291 5.23 -12.67 14.07
N ALA A 292 6.54 -12.65 13.83
CA ALA A 292 7.44 -13.71 14.30
C ALA A 292 7.89 -13.54 15.76
N VAL A 293 8.14 -12.30 16.20
CA VAL A 293 8.62 -12.02 17.56
C VAL A 293 7.45 -11.84 18.54
N PHE A 294 6.58 -10.86 18.32
CA PHE A 294 5.50 -10.54 19.26
C PHE A 294 4.20 -11.32 18.98
N GLY A 295 3.86 -11.51 17.70
CA GLY A 295 2.62 -12.17 17.27
C GLY A 295 2.73 -13.68 17.11
N ASN A 296 3.78 -14.31 17.66
CA ASN A 296 3.94 -15.77 17.60
C ASN A 296 2.83 -16.43 18.44
N PRO A 297 2.07 -17.40 17.93
CA PRO A 297 0.97 -18.03 18.67
C PRO A 297 1.37 -18.66 20.01
N LEU A 298 2.64 -19.06 20.18
CA LEU A 298 3.17 -19.53 21.47
C LEU A 298 3.22 -18.43 22.54
N ILE A 299 3.33 -17.17 22.11
CA ILE A 299 3.42 -15.98 22.95
C ILE A 299 2.06 -15.27 23.02
N SER A 300 1.44 -15.01 21.86
CA SER A 300 0.18 -14.28 21.76
C SER A 300 -1.04 -15.10 22.17
N ARG A 301 -0.89 -16.42 22.30
CA ARG A 301 -1.95 -17.36 22.70
C ARG A 301 -3.18 -17.31 21.79
N GLU A 302 -2.93 -17.10 20.49
CA GLU A 302 -3.96 -17.15 19.45
C GLU A 302 -4.09 -18.57 18.89
N THR A 303 -5.32 -19.04 18.74
CA THR A 303 -5.60 -20.38 18.17
C THR A 303 -5.22 -20.44 16.70
N VAL A 304 -4.66 -21.56 16.26
CA VAL A 304 -4.28 -21.79 14.84
C VAL A 304 -5.31 -22.62 14.07
N GLY A 305 -6.49 -22.88 14.63
CA GLY A 305 -7.51 -23.75 14.03
C GLY A 305 -7.13 -25.23 14.09
N GLU A 306 -8.05 -26.11 13.66
CA GLU A 306 -7.89 -27.58 13.77
C GLU A 306 -7.21 -28.22 12.55
N THR A 307 -7.14 -27.51 11.42
CA THR A 307 -6.61 -28.04 10.16
C THR A 307 -5.09 -27.98 10.11
N LEU A 308 -4.44 -29.11 9.87
CA LEU A 308 -2.99 -29.15 9.64
C LEU A 308 -2.65 -28.53 8.28
N VAL A 309 -1.51 -27.83 8.20
CA VAL A 309 -0.98 -27.16 6.99
C VAL A 309 -1.85 -26.02 6.45
N PHE A 310 -3.16 -26.21 6.23
CA PHE A 310 -4.08 -25.17 5.77
C PHE A 310 -4.65 -24.40 6.96
N ASN A 311 -3.81 -23.58 7.57
CA ASN A 311 -4.12 -22.83 8.78
C ASN A 311 -3.46 -21.43 8.76
N PRO A 312 -3.69 -20.58 9.77
CA PRO A 312 -3.06 -19.27 9.87
C PRO A 312 -1.53 -19.30 9.90
N LEU A 313 -0.88 -20.41 10.31
CA LEU A 313 0.58 -20.54 10.27
C LEU A 313 1.11 -20.56 8.83
N LEU A 314 0.36 -21.15 7.88
CA LEU A 314 0.74 -21.13 6.46
C LEU A 314 0.72 -19.70 5.92
N LEU A 315 -0.30 -18.92 6.25
CA LEU A 315 -0.42 -17.52 5.82
C LEU A 315 0.63 -16.63 6.49
N ALA A 316 0.86 -16.83 7.79
CA ALA A 316 1.84 -16.06 8.54
C ALA A 316 3.27 -16.44 8.13
N PHE A 317 3.62 -17.72 8.07
CA PHE A 317 5.03 -18.12 8.00
C PHE A 317 5.44 -18.73 6.66
N ALA A 318 4.69 -19.71 6.14
CA ALA A 318 5.06 -20.40 4.91
C ALA A 318 4.97 -19.50 3.65
N ALA A 319 3.88 -18.76 3.51
CA ALA A 319 3.68 -17.89 2.36
C ALA A 319 4.71 -16.75 2.31
N PRO A 320 5.04 -16.04 3.42
CA PRO A 320 6.15 -15.09 3.43
C PRO A 320 7.50 -15.72 3.14
N ALA A 321 7.77 -16.96 3.59
CA ALA A 321 8.99 -17.67 3.23
C ALA A 321 9.16 -17.83 1.71
N LEU A 322 8.08 -18.22 1.02
CA LEU A 322 8.05 -18.32 -0.44
C LEU A 322 8.23 -16.95 -1.11
N LEU A 323 7.59 -15.91 -0.59
CA LEU A 323 7.71 -14.55 -1.13
C LEU A 323 9.12 -13.98 -0.96
N TYR A 324 9.82 -14.26 0.15
CA TYR A 324 11.23 -13.93 0.28
C TYR A 324 12.09 -14.69 -0.74
N ALA A 325 11.79 -15.96 -1.03
CA ALA A 325 12.47 -16.70 -2.09
C ALA A 325 12.22 -16.10 -3.49
N VAL A 326 11.02 -15.55 -3.75
CA VAL A 326 10.75 -14.74 -4.95
C VAL A 326 11.64 -13.50 -4.99
N HIS A 327 11.80 -12.79 -3.87
CA HIS A 327 12.69 -11.62 -3.79
C HIS A 327 14.16 -11.95 -4.02
N VAL A 328 14.63 -13.15 -3.66
CA VAL A 328 15.99 -13.61 -4.03
C VAL A 328 16.19 -13.64 -5.54
N ARG A 329 15.15 -14.00 -6.31
CA ARG A 329 15.19 -14.00 -7.79
C ARG A 329 15.01 -12.60 -8.39
N LEU A 330 14.31 -11.71 -7.68
CA LEU A 330 14.07 -10.33 -8.10
C LEU A 330 15.20 -9.36 -7.69
N ALA A 331 16.05 -9.74 -6.75
CA ALA A 331 17.16 -8.91 -6.29
C ALA A 331 18.11 -8.54 -7.45
N PRO A 332 18.66 -7.32 -7.45
CA PRO A 332 19.63 -6.89 -8.46
C PRO A 332 20.84 -7.81 -8.53
N SER A 333 21.38 -8.01 -9.74
CA SER A 333 22.69 -8.64 -9.96
C SER A 333 23.78 -7.88 -9.18
N GLN A 334 24.78 -8.61 -8.69
CA GLN A 334 25.72 -8.15 -7.66
C GLN A 334 26.33 -6.75 -7.89
N PRO A 335 26.68 -6.02 -6.82
CA PRO A 335 26.56 -6.39 -5.39
C PRO A 335 25.25 -5.88 -4.76
N SER A 336 24.47 -6.78 -4.14
CA SER A 336 23.27 -6.42 -3.37
C SER A 336 23.17 -7.21 -2.06
N TRP A 337 23.04 -6.51 -0.94
CA TRP A 337 22.79 -7.13 0.38
C TRP A 337 21.38 -7.73 0.49
N GLN A 338 20.46 -7.27 -0.37
CA GLN A 338 19.06 -7.70 -0.38
C GLN A 338 18.92 -9.20 -0.68
N ARG A 339 19.72 -9.74 -1.60
CA ARG A 339 19.66 -11.15 -2.00
C ARG A 339 19.99 -12.10 -0.84
N PRO A 340 21.14 -11.98 -0.14
CA PRO A 340 21.41 -12.83 1.02
C PRO A 340 20.43 -12.57 2.17
N ALA A 341 20.00 -11.31 2.40
CA ALA A 341 19.03 -11.01 3.45
C ALA A 341 17.68 -11.71 3.22
N CYS A 342 17.12 -11.64 2.01
CA CYS A 342 15.87 -12.33 1.66
C CYS A 342 16.05 -13.85 1.70
N ALA A 343 17.21 -14.39 1.31
CA ALA A 343 17.46 -15.82 1.41
C ALA A 343 17.45 -16.31 2.87
N VAL A 344 18.09 -15.56 3.77
CA VAL A 344 18.07 -15.86 5.22
C VAL A 344 16.65 -15.75 5.77
N LEU A 345 15.94 -14.65 5.47
CA LEU A 345 14.55 -14.47 5.94
C LEU A 345 13.63 -15.58 5.44
N GLY A 346 13.74 -15.98 4.17
CA GLY A 346 12.98 -17.10 3.62
C GLY A 346 13.22 -18.41 4.36
N LEU A 347 14.49 -18.72 4.66
CA LEU A 347 14.86 -19.91 5.43
C LEU A 347 14.34 -19.85 6.88
N VAL A 348 14.48 -18.70 7.54
CA VAL A 348 14.01 -18.49 8.92
C VAL A 348 12.50 -18.66 9.01
N PHE A 349 11.74 -18.05 8.09
CA PHE A 349 10.27 -18.16 8.09
C PHE A 349 9.81 -19.58 7.75
N ALA A 350 10.46 -20.26 6.80
CA ALA A 350 10.16 -21.67 6.50
C ALA A 350 10.44 -22.59 7.69
N PHE A 351 11.55 -22.36 8.39
CA PHE A 351 11.93 -23.10 9.58
C PHE A 351 10.98 -22.84 10.74
N LEU A 352 10.59 -21.59 10.96
CA LEU A 352 9.63 -21.20 11.99
C LEU A 352 8.25 -21.83 11.71
N TRP A 353 7.78 -21.79 10.46
CA TRP A 353 6.56 -22.47 10.05
C TRP A 353 6.60 -23.96 10.38
N ALA A 354 7.64 -24.67 9.93
CA ALA A 354 7.74 -26.11 10.14
C ALA A 354 7.84 -26.47 11.64
N THR A 355 8.52 -25.65 12.44
CA THR A 355 8.61 -25.83 13.89
C THR A 355 7.24 -25.67 14.55
N LEU A 356 6.48 -24.63 14.18
CA LEU A 356 5.14 -24.39 14.71
C LEU A 356 4.12 -25.44 14.22
N GLU A 357 4.26 -25.97 13.01
CA GLU A 357 3.43 -27.08 12.52
C GLU A 357 3.71 -28.39 13.27
N ILE A 358 4.97 -28.69 13.60
CA ILE A 358 5.26 -29.82 14.49
C ILE A 358 4.54 -29.61 15.81
N ARG A 359 4.65 -28.42 16.42
CA ARG A 359 3.91 -28.13 17.66
C ARG A 359 2.40 -28.31 17.47
N HIS A 360 1.85 -27.88 16.34
CA HIS A 360 0.43 -28.02 16.02
C HIS A 360 -0.01 -29.49 15.96
N VAL A 361 0.77 -30.36 15.32
CA VAL A 361 0.49 -31.81 15.24
C VAL A 361 0.33 -32.45 16.61
N PHE A 362 1.13 -32.04 17.60
CA PHE A 362 1.12 -32.63 18.94
C PHE A 362 0.20 -31.91 19.95
N ALA A 363 0.07 -30.59 19.85
CA ALA A 363 -0.70 -29.77 20.80
C ALA A 363 -2.13 -29.44 20.33
N GLY A 364 -2.46 -29.67 19.06
CA GLY A 364 -3.72 -29.25 18.44
C GLY A 364 -3.82 -27.73 18.29
N ALA A 365 -5.03 -27.19 18.13
CA ALA A 365 -5.28 -25.78 17.78
C ALA A 365 -4.69 -24.75 18.75
N ARG A 366 -4.34 -25.14 20.00
CA ARG A 366 -3.79 -24.27 21.04
C ARG A 366 -2.33 -24.64 21.34
N LEU A 367 -1.41 -24.03 20.59
CA LEU A 367 0.02 -24.39 20.64
C LEU A 367 0.69 -24.24 22.02
N TRP A 368 0.19 -23.34 22.87
CA TRP A 368 0.77 -23.05 24.19
C TRP A 368 0.32 -24.02 25.30
N VAL A 369 -0.57 -24.96 25.00
CA VAL A 369 -1.15 -25.90 25.98
C VAL A 369 -0.48 -27.27 25.85
N GLY A 370 -0.34 -27.96 26.99
CA GLY A 370 0.15 -29.34 27.06
C GLY A 370 1.68 -29.46 27.08
N PRO A 371 2.22 -30.55 27.66
CA PRO A 371 3.66 -30.78 27.70
C PRO A 371 4.22 -31.03 26.29
N VAL A 372 5.53 -30.83 26.14
CA VAL A 372 6.25 -31.30 24.94
C VAL A 372 6.57 -32.79 25.16
N VAL A 373 5.99 -33.64 24.32
CA VAL A 373 6.16 -35.10 24.44
C VAL A 373 7.44 -35.58 23.75
N GLN A 374 7.91 -36.78 24.10
CA GLN A 374 9.18 -37.30 23.57
C GLN A 374 9.20 -37.45 22.04
N THR A 375 8.09 -37.90 21.45
CA THR A 375 7.95 -38.01 19.99
C THR A 375 7.99 -36.64 19.29
N GLU A 376 7.50 -35.59 19.95
CA GLU A 376 7.61 -34.21 19.47
C GLU A 376 9.07 -33.73 19.49
N LEU A 377 9.82 -34.04 20.55
CA LEU A 377 11.26 -33.73 20.65
C LEU A 377 12.08 -34.38 19.54
N TRP A 378 11.75 -35.62 19.17
CA TRP A 378 12.39 -36.31 18.05
C TRP A 378 12.05 -35.67 16.71
N ALA A 379 10.80 -35.27 16.51
CA ALA A 379 10.38 -34.56 15.29
C ALA A 379 11.16 -33.24 15.11
N TYR A 380 11.36 -32.47 16.18
CA TYR A 380 12.21 -31.27 16.13
C TYR A 380 13.65 -31.60 15.71
N SER A 381 14.26 -32.65 16.26
CA SER A 381 15.62 -33.06 15.87
C SER A 381 15.73 -33.41 14.38
N VAL A 382 14.76 -34.16 13.85
CA VAL A 382 14.71 -34.49 12.43
C VAL A 382 14.58 -33.23 11.58
N LEU A 383 13.66 -32.33 11.92
CA LEU A 383 13.48 -31.07 11.22
C LEU A 383 14.76 -30.22 11.22
N TYR A 384 15.41 -30.10 12.38
CA TYR A 384 16.60 -29.26 12.53
C TYR A 384 17.79 -29.85 11.77
N LEU A 385 17.93 -31.18 11.75
CA LEU A 385 18.95 -31.86 10.96
C LEU A 385 18.73 -31.62 9.47
N LEU A 386 17.50 -31.81 8.98
CA LEU A 386 17.14 -31.55 7.58
C LEU A 386 17.37 -30.08 7.21
N GLY A 387 17.02 -29.14 8.09
CA GLY A 387 17.31 -27.72 7.91
C GLY A 387 18.81 -27.43 7.80
N GLY A 388 19.63 -28.00 8.68
CA GLY A 388 21.09 -27.89 8.63
C GLY A 388 21.68 -28.43 7.33
N VAL A 389 21.20 -29.59 6.86
CA VAL A 389 21.59 -30.18 5.58
C VAL A 389 21.17 -29.29 4.40
N ALA A 390 19.95 -28.75 4.41
CA ALA A 390 19.47 -27.86 3.36
C ALA A 390 20.32 -26.57 3.27
N VAL A 391 20.66 -25.96 4.41
CA VAL A 391 21.54 -24.79 4.49
C VAL A 391 22.94 -25.11 3.98
N LEU A 392 23.50 -26.26 4.37
CA LEU A 392 24.81 -26.72 3.88
C LEU A 392 24.82 -26.89 2.36
N LEU A 393 23.83 -27.59 1.80
CA LEU A 393 23.71 -27.83 0.36
C LEU A 393 23.42 -26.53 -0.41
N GLY A 394 22.64 -25.62 0.16
CA GLY A 394 22.43 -24.29 -0.39
C GLY A 394 23.75 -23.50 -0.45
N GLY A 395 24.55 -23.54 0.61
CA GLY A 395 25.88 -22.91 0.65
C GLY A 395 26.86 -23.50 -0.36
N VAL A 396 26.84 -24.82 -0.56
CA VAL A 396 27.62 -25.49 -1.60
C VAL A 396 27.22 -25.02 -2.99
N ARG A 397 25.92 -25.06 -3.33
CA ARG A 397 25.43 -24.63 -4.66
C ARG A 397 25.67 -23.15 -4.94
N ALA A 398 25.60 -22.31 -3.90
CA ALA A 398 25.83 -20.87 -4.01
C ALA A 398 27.32 -20.46 -3.94
N GLY A 399 28.24 -21.41 -3.72
CA GLY A 399 29.67 -21.10 -3.50
C GLY A 399 29.91 -20.27 -2.23
N SER A 400 28.99 -20.28 -1.25
CA SER A 400 29.08 -19.46 -0.05
C SER A 400 29.67 -20.25 1.13
N THR A 401 30.87 -19.87 1.54
CA THR A 401 31.54 -20.42 2.72
C THR A 401 30.76 -20.14 4.01
N ALA A 402 30.07 -19.00 4.11
CA ALA A 402 29.29 -18.65 5.29
C ALA A 402 28.11 -19.61 5.49
N PHE A 403 27.31 -19.85 4.44
CA PHE A 403 26.19 -20.80 4.51
C PHE A 403 26.67 -22.24 4.74
N ARG A 404 27.80 -22.65 4.15
CA ARG A 404 28.40 -23.96 4.43
C ARG A 404 28.78 -24.15 5.89
N ARG A 405 29.49 -23.18 6.48
CA ARG A 405 29.88 -23.22 7.90
C ARG A 405 28.66 -23.18 8.81
N GLY A 406 27.66 -22.35 8.48
CA GLY A 406 26.39 -22.28 9.19
C GLY A 406 25.64 -23.62 9.19
N GLY A 407 25.52 -24.27 8.03
CA GLY A 407 24.87 -25.58 7.92
C GLY A 407 25.58 -26.66 8.73
N LEU A 408 26.93 -26.71 8.68
CA LEU A 408 27.72 -27.63 9.51
C LEU A 408 27.54 -27.37 11.01
N ALA A 409 27.53 -26.09 11.43
CA ALA A 409 27.31 -25.72 12.83
C ALA A 409 25.92 -26.17 13.32
N ILE A 410 24.87 -25.97 12.51
CA ILE A 410 23.51 -26.44 12.82
C ILE A 410 23.50 -27.96 12.97
N ILE A 411 24.08 -28.70 12.01
CA ILE A 411 24.14 -30.17 12.08
C ILE A 411 24.85 -30.62 13.36
N LEU A 412 25.99 -30.02 13.71
CA LEU A 412 26.73 -30.35 14.93
C LEU A 412 25.91 -30.08 16.20
N LEU A 413 25.21 -28.95 16.26
CA LEU A 413 24.33 -28.62 17.39
C LEU A 413 23.18 -29.61 17.52
N VAL A 414 22.56 -30.02 16.41
CA VAL A 414 21.48 -31.02 16.42
C VAL A 414 22.01 -32.37 16.86
N VAL A 415 23.17 -32.79 16.36
CA VAL A 415 23.81 -34.03 16.79
C VAL A 415 24.07 -33.99 18.29
N ALA A 416 24.68 -32.92 18.81
CA ALA A 416 24.90 -32.76 20.25
C ALA A 416 23.58 -32.81 21.03
N LYS A 417 22.53 -32.13 20.55
CA LYS A 417 21.18 -32.17 21.15
C LYS A 417 20.61 -33.58 21.19
N VAL A 418 20.72 -34.34 20.10
CA VAL A 418 20.24 -35.73 20.03
C VAL A 418 20.98 -36.60 21.06
N PHE A 419 22.30 -36.48 21.18
CA PHE A 419 23.07 -37.27 22.15
C PHE A 419 22.76 -36.90 23.61
N LEU A 420 22.70 -35.60 23.92
CA LEU A 420 22.55 -35.13 25.30
C LEU A 420 21.12 -35.24 25.81
N ILE A 421 20.13 -34.96 24.95
CA ILE A 421 18.72 -34.83 25.35
C ILE A 421 17.90 -36.02 24.85
N ASP A 422 17.97 -36.36 23.56
CA ASP A 422 17.04 -37.35 23.01
C ASP A 422 17.42 -38.78 23.43
N LEU A 423 18.72 -39.10 23.40
CA LEU A 423 19.22 -40.43 23.73
C LEU A 423 19.24 -40.73 25.23
N SER A 424 19.31 -39.71 26.09
CA SER A 424 19.31 -39.90 27.55
C SER A 424 17.98 -40.47 28.06
N GLN A 425 16.91 -40.34 27.27
CA GLN A 425 15.59 -40.87 27.59
C GLN A 425 15.27 -42.19 26.86
N THR A 426 16.18 -42.71 26.02
CA THR A 426 15.98 -43.96 25.28
C THR A 426 16.70 -45.14 25.94
N THR A 427 16.02 -46.28 26.05
CA THR A 427 16.59 -47.55 26.56
C THR A 427 16.44 -48.67 25.52
N GLY A 428 17.21 -49.75 25.69
CA GLY A 428 17.11 -50.95 24.86
C GLY A 428 17.40 -50.75 23.36
N ILE A 429 16.55 -51.35 22.52
CA ILE A 429 16.69 -51.38 21.04
C ILE A 429 16.61 -49.98 20.40
N TRP A 430 15.75 -49.10 20.91
CA TRP A 430 15.57 -47.76 20.36
C TRP A 430 16.83 -46.90 20.45
N ARG A 431 17.61 -47.07 21.52
CA ARG A 431 18.90 -46.39 21.69
C ARG A 431 19.92 -46.91 20.66
N ALA A 432 19.98 -48.21 20.43
CA ALA A 432 20.87 -48.83 19.44
C ALA A 432 20.53 -48.39 18.01
N LEU A 433 19.25 -48.42 17.63
CA LEU A 433 18.78 -47.95 16.32
C LEU A 433 19.06 -46.46 16.11
N SER A 434 18.92 -45.64 17.15
CA SER A 434 19.20 -44.20 17.08
C SER A 434 20.69 -43.90 16.88
N PHE A 435 21.59 -44.63 17.56
CA PHE A 435 23.03 -44.53 17.30
C PHE A 435 23.39 -44.93 15.86
N LEU A 436 22.76 -46.00 15.35
CA LEU A 436 23.01 -46.48 13.99
C LEU A 436 22.50 -45.48 12.94
N GLY A 437 21.27 -44.98 13.10
CA GLY A 437 20.69 -43.96 12.23
C GLY A 437 21.48 -42.65 12.23
N LEU A 438 21.92 -42.18 13.41
CA LEU A 438 22.75 -41.00 13.53
C LEU A 438 24.15 -41.21 12.92
N GLY A 439 24.75 -42.39 13.13
CA GLY A 439 26.00 -42.78 12.49
C GLY A 439 25.91 -42.74 10.96
N LEU A 440 24.85 -43.31 10.38
CA LEU A 440 24.58 -43.24 8.94
C LEU A 440 24.37 -41.80 8.46
N GLY A 441 23.66 -40.96 9.24
CA GLY A 441 23.48 -39.53 8.93
C GLY A 441 24.81 -38.76 8.90
N LEU A 442 25.70 -38.99 9.87
CA LEU A 442 27.03 -38.39 9.93
C LEU A 442 27.92 -38.84 8.76
N VAL A 443 27.92 -40.14 8.45
CA VAL A 443 28.63 -40.68 7.28
C VAL A 443 28.08 -40.07 5.99
N GLY A 444 26.76 -40.00 5.83
CA GLY A 444 26.09 -39.42 4.67
C GLY A 444 26.43 -37.94 4.47
N THR A 445 26.33 -37.13 5.53
CA THR A 445 26.70 -35.71 5.49
C THR A 445 28.19 -35.49 5.20
N GLY A 446 29.09 -36.30 5.80
CA GLY A 446 30.52 -36.25 5.53
C GLY A 446 30.90 -36.72 4.10
N TRP A 447 30.14 -37.67 3.54
CA TRP A 447 30.26 -38.08 2.14
C TRP A 447 29.78 -36.98 1.18
N LEU A 448 28.60 -36.40 1.44
CA LEU A 448 28.06 -35.28 0.67
C LEU A 448 29.01 -34.08 0.67
N TYR A 449 29.54 -33.71 1.84
CA TYR A 449 30.52 -32.62 1.95
C TYR A 449 31.75 -32.87 1.08
N ARG A 450 32.35 -34.07 1.17
CA ARG A 450 33.51 -34.44 0.35
C ARG A 450 33.20 -34.46 -1.14
N ARG A 451 32.06 -35.01 -1.54
CA ARG A 451 31.66 -35.13 -2.95
C ARG A 451 31.47 -33.77 -3.62
N PHE A 452 30.78 -32.85 -2.97
CA PHE A 452 30.44 -31.57 -3.58
C PHE A 452 31.50 -30.48 -3.39
N VAL A 453 32.33 -30.54 -2.34
CA VAL A 453 33.44 -29.60 -2.18
C VAL A 453 34.58 -29.93 -3.14
N ARG A 454 34.95 -31.21 -3.33
CA ARG A 454 35.98 -31.60 -4.33
C ARG A 454 35.61 -31.19 -5.75
N LEU A 455 34.34 -31.36 -6.13
CA LEU A 455 33.84 -30.94 -7.45
C LEU A 455 33.88 -29.41 -7.65
N ALA A 456 33.80 -28.61 -6.58
CA ALA A 456 33.87 -27.16 -6.67
C ALA A 456 35.33 -26.65 -6.77
N ASP A 457 36.27 -27.39 -6.20
CA ASP A 457 37.71 -27.10 -6.26
C ASP A 457 38.37 -27.61 -7.57
N GLU A 458 37.83 -28.67 -8.21
CA GLU A 458 38.31 -29.19 -9.51
C GLU A 458 37.84 -28.39 -10.74
N VAL A 459 36.84 -27.49 -10.58
CA VAL A 459 36.24 -26.68 -11.67
C VAL A 459 36.74 -25.22 -11.64
N ARG A 460 37.57 -24.87 -10.66
CA ARG A 460 38.37 -23.63 -10.64
C ARG A 460 39.76 -23.91 -11.16
#